data_AF-A0A2W0CEE2-F1
#
_entry.id   AF-A0A2W0CEE2-F1
#
_cell.length_a   1.000
_cell.length_b   1.000
_cell.length_c   1.000
_cell.angle_alpha   90.00
_cell.angle_beta   90.00
_cell.angle_gamma   90.00
#
_symmetry.space_group_name_H-M   'P 1'
#
loop_
_entity.id
_entity.type
_entity.pdbx_description
1 polymer ?
#
loop_
_entity_poly.entity_id
_entity_poly.type
_entity_poly.pdbx_seq_one_letter_code
_entity_poly.pdbx_strand_id
1 'polypeptide(L)'
;MKSTEPLLQTATLEEIKRGYLAEGPTFTCICCGYKTEAGIIYPEEGVLYEAERYMRVHIEKAHGSVFEYLLELDKSVTGLSDVQRGLLGQFYEGKKDTEVQKALGIGSASTIRNHRFVLKEKERQAKIFLALMELLKSKDDYAPAELVLPVTRHVHTINYKQFDISEQDREKVLAKYFPEGTDGPLSSFHMQQKHKYIVLTEIAKRFEPKRHYTEKQVNEVLKQIYEDYVELRRYLIDYGFLNREEDGSQYWLNLSAEQEEKKKNKQTETGSGKGENEEMNRRKELQEQAKEIKTEAGIYQIRNERNGKVYLDSTLNLKTINGQKFMLQMGSHLNKQLQAEWNEYGDDAFTIEVLEVLKKEDNPYFDTKDALAKCLDRWMDQLEPYGEQGYHGDKKGSSQ
;
A
#
# COMPACT_ATOMS: atom_id res chain seq x y z
N MET A 1 1.25 19.16 -16.29
CA MET A 1 -0.20 19.38 -16.10
C MET A 1 -0.34 20.28 -14.88
N LYS A 2 -1.04 21.41 -15.01
CA LYS A 2 -1.29 22.31 -13.86
C LYS A 2 -2.09 21.52 -12.82
N SER A 3 -1.68 21.56 -11.56
CA SER A 3 -2.33 20.84 -10.46
C SER A 3 -3.76 21.37 -10.26
N THR A 4 -4.74 20.71 -10.87
CA THR A 4 -6.19 20.95 -10.70
C THR A 4 -6.79 20.12 -9.57
N GLU A 5 -5.97 19.31 -8.89
CA GLU A 5 -6.28 18.59 -7.64
C GLU A 5 -7.04 19.43 -6.60
N PRO A 6 -6.70 20.71 -6.32
CA PRO A 6 -7.45 21.49 -5.33
C PRO A 6 -8.90 21.77 -5.75
N LEU A 7 -9.19 21.95 -7.05
CA LEU A 7 -10.55 22.21 -7.54
C LEU A 7 -11.44 20.96 -7.44
N LEU A 8 -10.87 19.78 -7.67
CA LEU A 8 -11.57 18.51 -7.50
C LEU A 8 -11.97 18.23 -6.05
N GLN A 9 -11.17 18.69 -5.09
CA GLN A 9 -11.38 18.38 -3.67
C GLN A 9 -12.41 19.28 -3.00
N THR A 10 -12.66 20.48 -3.54
CA THR A 10 -13.68 21.41 -3.06
C THR A 10 -15.00 21.30 -3.84
N ALA A 11 -14.99 20.67 -5.02
CA ALA A 11 -16.16 20.49 -5.86
C ALA A 11 -17.14 19.46 -5.28
N THR A 12 -18.44 19.71 -5.43
CA THR A 12 -19.46 18.72 -5.07
C THR A 12 -19.55 17.60 -6.13
N LEU A 13 -20.17 16.46 -5.78
CA LEU A 13 -20.28 15.31 -6.69
C LEU A 13 -20.95 15.67 -8.04
N GLU A 14 -21.97 16.52 -8.03
CA GLU A 14 -22.65 16.95 -9.26
C GLU A 14 -21.76 17.86 -10.11
N GLU A 15 -20.90 18.67 -9.48
CA GLU A 15 -19.95 19.54 -10.17
C GLU A 15 -18.82 18.77 -10.82
N ILE A 16 -18.33 17.74 -10.13
CA ILE A 16 -17.35 16.81 -10.67
C ILE A 16 -17.95 16.08 -11.88
N LYS A 17 -19.21 15.61 -11.81
CA LYS A 17 -19.88 14.91 -12.93
C LYS A 17 -20.09 15.79 -14.16
N ARG A 18 -20.41 17.08 -13.98
CA ARG A 18 -20.55 18.03 -15.12
C ARG A 18 -19.20 18.53 -15.63
N GLY A 19 -18.13 18.45 -14.82
CA GLY A 19 -16.76 18.81 -15.19
C GLY A 19 -16.39 20.29 -15.03
N TYR A 20 -17.26 21.11 -14.43
CA TYR A 20 -17.00 22.53 -14.17
C TYR A 20 -17.60 23.00 -12.83
N LEU A 21 -17.01 24.03 -12.23
CA LEU A 21 -17.54 24.78 -11.09
C LEU A 21 -18.35 25.96 -11.60
N ALA A 22 -19.42 26.33 -10.90
CA ALA A 22 -20.27 27.47 -11.25
C ALA A 22 -20.32 28.42 -10.05
N GLU A 23 -19.61 29.53 -10.16
CA GLU A 23 -19.51 30.57 -9.14
C GLU A 23 -20.13 31.86 -9.69
N GLY A 24 -21.43 32.05 -9.43
CA GLY A 24 -22.17 33.19 -9.96
C GLY A 24 -22.19 33.21 -11.50
N PRO A 25 -21.69 34.26 -12.18
CA PRO A 25 -21.63 34.30 -13.63
C PRO A 25 -20.44 33.54 -14.22
N THR A 26 -19.51 33.03 -13.41
CA THR A 26 -18.28 32.39 -13.91
C THR A 26 -18.37 30.88 -13.83
N PHE A 27 -18.09 30.20 -14.93
CA PHE A 27 -17.91 28.75 -14.99
C PHE A 27 -16.42 28.42 -15.13
N THR A 28 -15.89 27.55 -14.28
CA THR A 28 -14.47 27.15 -14.30
C THR A 28 -14.36 25.65 -14.57
N CYS A 29 -13.63 25.26 -15.62
CA CYS A 29 -13.35 23.86 -15.93
C CYS A 29 -12.53 23.22 -14.80
N ILE A 30 -13.00 22.10 -14.27
CA ILE A 30 -12.30 21.35 -13.22
C ILE A 30 -11.04 20.67 -13.78
N CYS A 31 -11.03 20.34 -15.07
CA CYS A 31 -9.95 19.61 -15.70
C CYS A 31 -8.70 20.46 -15.95
N CYS A 32 -8.87 21.72 -16.38
CA CYS A 32 -7.74 22.60 -16.76
C CYS A 32 -7.77 24.00 -16.14
N GLY A 33 -8.84 24.36 -15.43
CA GLY A 33 -9.02 25.70 -14.86
C GLY A 33 -9.44 26.78 -15.85
N TYR A 34 -9.80 26.43 -17.09
CA TYR A 34 -10.32 27.37 -18.08
C TYR A 34 -11.63 28.02 -17.58
N LYS A 35 -11.83 29.31 -17.83
CA LYS A 35 -12.99 30.06 -17.32
C LYS A 35 -13.83 30.62 -18.46
N THR A 36 -15.15 30.57 -18.29
CA THR A 36 -16.13 31.22 -19.16
C THR A 36 -17.09 32.04 -18.32
N GLU A 37 -17.42 33.23 -18.76
CA GLU A 37 -18.32 34.15 -18.06
C GLU A 37 -19.66 34.30 -18.78
N ALA A 38 -20.75 34.24 -18.02
CA ALA A 38 -22.11 34.44 -18.48
C ALA A 38 -22.30 35.85 -19.06
N GLY A 39 -23.07 35.95 -20.15
CA GLY A 39 -23.23 37.19 -20.91
C GLY A 39 -22.21 37.37 -22.05
N ILE A 40 -21.18 36.53 -22.11
CA ILE A 40 -20.26 36.44 -23.25
C ILE A 40 -20.72 35.29 -24.18
N ILE A 41 -20.72 35.57 -25.47
CA ILE A 41 -20.99 34.58 -26.51
C ILE A 41 -19.65 34.06 -27.06
N TYR A 42 -19.49 32.74 -27.05
CA TYR A 42 -18.27 32.07 -27.48
C TYR A 42 -18.50 31.43 -28.87
N PRO A 43 -17.83 31.91 -29.91
CA PRO A 43 -17.91 31.33 -31.24
C PRO A 43 -17.01 30.09 -31.35
N GLU A 44 -17.55 28.98 -31.85
CA GLU A 44 -16.82 27.73 -32.09
C GLU A 44 -17.37 27.03 -33.34
N GLU A 45 -16.51 26.74 -34.32
CA GLU A 45 -16.88 26.10 -35.61
C GLU A 45 -18.09 26.75 -36.33
N GLY A 46 -18.21 28.08 -36.21
CA GLY A 46 -19.30 28.84 -36.83
C GLY A 46 -20.62 28.81 -36.05
N VAL A 47 -20.66 28.17 -34.88
CA VAL A 47 -21.80 28.19 -33.95
C VAL A 47 -21.49 29.12 -32.78
N LEU A 48 -22.46 29.92 -32.37
CA LEU A 48 -22.37 30.81 -31.23
C LEU A 48 -22.95 30.13 -29.99
N TYR A 49 -22.14 29.96 -28.96
CA TYR A 49 -22.52 29.30 -27.71
C TYR A 49 -22.58 30.28 -26.55
N GLU A 50 -23.55 30.10 -25.66
CA GLU A 50 -23.54 30.73 -24.34
C GLU A 50 -22.46 30.10 -23.45
N ALA A 51 -21.96 30.86 -22.48
CA ALA A 51 -20.83 30.47 -21.61
C ALA A 51 -20.91 29.06 -21.03
N GLU A 52 -22.04 28.68 -20.44
CA GLU A 52 -22.23 27.35 -19.85
C GLU A 52 -22.19 26.24 -20.93
N ARG A 53 -22.85 26.49 -22.07
CA ARG A 53 -22.87 25.54 -23.18
C ARG A 53 -21.49 25.39 -23.80
N TYR A 54 -20.76 26.49 -23.94
CA TYR A 54 -19.40 26.49 -24.45
C TYR A 54 -18.45 25.75 -23.50
N MET A 55 -18.62 25.86 -22.18
CA MET A 55 -17.84 25.08 -21.21
C MET A 55 -17.96 23.56 -21.46
N ARG A 56 -19.15 23.07 -21.76
CA ARG A 56 -19.34 21.65 -22.13
C ARG A 56 -18.62 21.27 -23.42
N VAL A 57 -18.71 22.13 -24.44
CA VAL A 57 -17.99 21.92 -25.71
C VAL A 57 -16.47 21.93 -25.49
N HIS A 58 -15.98 22.82 -24.64
CA HIS A 58 -14.58 22.88 -24.24
C HIS A 58 -14.14 21.57 -23.57
N ILE A 59 -14.92 21.04 -22.61
CA ILE A 59 -14.61 19.76 -21.97
C ILE A 59 -14.57 18.63 -23.00
N GLU A 60 -15.56 18.57 -23.91
CA GLU A 60 -15.62 17.54 -24.95
C GLU A 60 -14.42 17.60 -25.90
N LYS A 61 -13.97 18.80 -26.30
CA LYS A 61 -12.83 18.94 -27.22
C LYS A 61 -11.46 18.86 -26.56
N ALA A 62 -11.30 19.46 -25.38
CA ALA A 62 -10.00 19.56 -24.71
C ALA A 62 -9.69 18.35 -23.83
N HIS A 63 -10.73 17.66 -23.34
CA HIS A 63 -10.59 16.57 -22.37
C HIS A 63 -11.31 15.28 -22.78
N GLY A 64 -12.00 15.26 -23.92
CA GLY A 64 -12.76 14.11 -24.40
C GLY A 64 -14.05 13.94 -23.62
N SER A 65 -13.97 13.27 -22.47
CA SER A 65 -15.08 13.15 -21.54
C SER A 65 -14.62 13.39 -20.10
N VAL A 66 -15.55 13.88 -19.27
CA VAL A 66 -15.30 14.00 -17.83
C VAL A 66 -14.91 12.64 -17.24
N PHE A 67 -15.51 11.55 -17.74
CA PHE A 67 -15.21 10.20 -17.28
C PHE A 67 -13.76 9.79 -17.60
N GLU A 68 -13.32 9.96 -18.84
CA GLU A 68 -11.94 9.65 -19.25
C GLU A 68 -10.93 10.47 -18.45
N TYR A 69 -11.19 11.77 -18.30
CA TYR A 69 -10.35 12.64 -17.48
C TYR A 69 -10.23 12.11 -16.03
N LEU A 70 -11.36 11.78 -15.38
CA LEU A 70 -11.34 11.25 -14.01
C LEU A 70 -10.66 9.88 -13.91
N LEU A 71 -10.77 9.05 -14.95
CA LEU A 71 -10.12 7.76 -15.04
C LEU A 71 -8.61 7.87 -15.25
N GLU A 72 -8.14 8.98 -15.84
CA GLU A 72 -6.73 9.26 -16.09
C GLU A 72 -5.96 9.76 -14.87
N LEU A 73 -6.67 10.31 -13.87
CA LEU A 73 -6.09 10.83 -12.64
C LEU A 73 -5.25 9.78 -11.88
N ASP A 74 -4.27 10.29 -11.13
CA ASP A 74 -3.34 9.46 -10.37
C ASP A 74 -4.05 8.57 -9.33
N LYS A 75 -3.41 7.43 -9.02
CA LYS A 75 -3.89 6.48 -8.01
C LYS A 75 -4.06 7.11 -6.63
N SER A 76 -3.27 8.14 -6.31
CA SER A 76 -3.40 8.93 -5.07
C SER A 76 -4.75 9.65 -4.96
N VAL A 77 -5.32 10.05 -6.10
CA VAL A 77 -6.57 10.82 -6.19
C VAL A 77 -7.77 9.88 -6.30
N THR A 78 -7.68 8.86 -7.17
CA THR A 78 -8.82 7.97 -7.47
C THR A 78 -8.88 6.74 -6.56
N GLY A 79 -7.75 6.32 -5.99
CA GLY A 79 -7.65 5.07 -5.23
C GLY A 79 -7.88 3.81 -6.09
N LEU A 80 -7.81 3.92 -7.42
CA LEU A 80 -8.04 2.81 -8.36
C LEU A 80 -6.72 2.17 -8.78
N SER A 81 -6.68 0.84 -8.88
CA SER A 81 -5.57 0.13 -9.53
C SER A 81 -5.67 0.21 -11.06
N ASP A 82 -4.56 -0.03 -11.76
CA ASP A 82 -4.53 -0.01 -13.24
C ASP A 82 -5.54 -1.00 -13.85
N VAL A 83 -5.69 -2.17 -13.21
CA VAL A 83 -6.71 -3.16 -13.59
C VAL A 83 -8.12 -2.60 -13.42
N GLN A 84 -8.40 -1.92 -12.31
CA GLN A 84 -9.71 -1.31 -12.07
C GLN A 84 -10.00 -0.17 -13.04
N ARG A 85 -8.99 0.64 -13.38
CA ARG A 85 -9.10 1.70 -14.39
C ARG A 85 -9.47 1.11 -15.75
N GLY A 86 -8.74 0.09 -16.20
CA GLY A 86 -9.03 -0.62 -17.44
C GLY A 86 -10.45 -1.20 -17.47
N LEU A 87 -10.89 -1.84 -16.38
CA LEU A 87 -12.24 -2.38 -16.26
C LEU A 87 -13.32 -1.30 -16.36
N LEU A 88 -13.18 -0.20 -15.62
CA LEU A 88 -14.14 0.91 -15.63
C LEU A 88 -14.25 1.55 -17.02
N GLY A 89 -13.13 1.73 -17.73
CA GLY A 89 -13.13 2.20 -19.12
C GLY A 89 -13.96 1.30 -20.04
N GLN A 90 -13.70 -0.01 -20.01
CA GLN A 90 -14.47 -0.96 -20.83
C GLN A 90 -15.96 -1.02 -20.45
N PHE A 91 -16.29 -0.83 -19.17
CA PHE A 91 -17.69 -0.80 -18.71
C PHE A 91 -18.41 0.48 -19.16
N TYR A 92 -17.71 1.60 -19.23
CA TYR A 92 -18.26 2.87 -19.71
C TYR A 92 -18.60 2.81 -21.20
N GLU A 93 -17.78 2.12 -22.00
CA GLU A 93 -18.06 1.84 -23.42
C GLU A 93 -19.24 0.85 -23.63
N GLY A 94 -19.81 0.27 -22.56
CA GLY A 94 -20.95 -0.65 -22.64
C GLY A 94 -20.59 -2.07 -23.10
N LYS A 95 -19.31 -2.44 -23.10
CA LYS A 95 -18.84 -3.77 -23.53
C LYS A 95 -19.35 -4.89 -22.64
N LYS A 96 -19.60 -6.05 -23.27
CA LYS A 96 -20.03 -7.28 -22.57
C LYS A 96 -18.86 -7.94 -21.85
N ASP A 97 -19.15 -8.73 -20.82
CA ASP A 97 -18.11 -9.36 -19.97
C ASP A 97 -17.08 -10.19 -20.77
N THR A 98 -17.50 -10.84 -21.85
CA THR A 98 -16.63 -11.61 -22.75
C THR A 98 -15.72 -10.73 -23.59
N GLU A 99 -16.17 -9.53 -23.97
CA GLU A 99 -15.39 -8.54 -24.72
C GLU A 99 -14.38 -7.86 -23.79
N VAL A 100 -14.79 -7.52 -22.57
CA VAL A 100 -13.89 -6.97 -21.54
C VAL A 100 -12.79 -7.96 -21.18
N GLN A 101 -13.12 -9.24 -21.02
CA GLN A 101 -12.13 -10.30 -20.78
C GLN A 101 -11.09 -10.35 -21.92
N LYS A 102 -11.53 -10.29 -23.18
CA LYS A 102 -10.64 -10.30 -24.35
C LYS A 102 -9.78 -9.05 -24.44
N ALA A 103 -10.36 -7.88 -24.15
CA ALA A 103 -9.66 -6.60 -24.26
C ALA A 103 -8.55 -6.45 -23.21
N LEU A 104 -8.79 -6.90 -21.97
CA LEU A 104 -7.82 -6.76 -20.89
C LEU A 104 -6.92 -8.00 -20.73
N GLY A 105 -7.32 -9.15 -21.26
CA GLY A 105 -6.57 -10.41 -21.10
C GLY A 105 -6.57 -10.95 -19.67
N ILE A 106 -7.52 -10.50 -18.82
CA ILE A 106 -7.53 -10.82 -17.39
C ILE A 106 -8.61 -11.87 -17.08
N GLY A 107 -8.18 -13.01 -16.56
CA GLY A 107 -9.03 -14.02 -15.94
C GLY A 107 -10.13 -14.58 -16.85
N SER A 108 -11.25 -14.99 -16.24
CA SER A 108 -12.43 -15.53 -16.91
C SER A 108 -13.57 -14.51 -16.95
N ALA A 109 -14.58 -14.72 -17.80
CA ALA A 109 -15.80 -13.91 -17.80
C ALA A 109 -16.47 -13.85 -16.39
N SER A 110 -16.35 -14.92 -15.59
CA SER A 110 -16.81 -14.94 -14.20
C SER A 110 -16.02 -13.99 -13.29
N THR A 111 -14.72 -13.84 -13.54
CA THR A 111 -13.84 -12.90 -12.83
C THR A 111 -14.27 -11.45 -13.10
N ILE A 112 -14.58 -11.11 -14.37
CA ILE A 112 -15.08 -9.77 -14.75
C ILE A 112 -16.41 -9.46 -14.07
N ARG A 113 -17.33 -10.43 -14.03
CA ARG A 113 -18.62 -10.27 -13.33
C ARG A 113 -18.42 -10.02 -11.84
N ASN A 114 -17.49 -10.76 -11.21
CA ASN A 114 -17.15 -10.52 -9.80
C ASN A 114 -16.59 -9.11 -9.59
N HIS A 115 -15.70 -8.64 -10.47
CA HIS A 115 -15.19 -7.27 -10.41
C HIS A 115 -16.31 -6.22 -10.53
N ARG A 116 -17.30 -6.40 -11.42
CA ARG A 116 -18.48 -5.51 -11.48
C ARG A 116 -19.21 -5.47 -10.16
N PHE A 117 -19.47 -6.62 -9.56
CA PHE A 117 -20.16 -6.72 -8.28
C PHE A 117 -19.39 -5.99 -7.17
N VAL A 118 -18.08 -6.24 -7.06
CA VAL A 118 -17.20 -5.61 -6.06
C VAL A 118 -17.15 -4.09 -6.26
N LEU A 119 -17.04 -3.61 -7.50
CA LEU A 119 -17.06 -2.18 -7.79
C LEU A 119 -18.41 -1.53 -7.43
N LYS A 120 -19.53 -2.22 -7.70
CA LYS A 120 -20.87 -1.77 -7.30
C LYS A 120 -21.11 -1.79 -5.79
N GLU A 121 -20.49 -2.72 -5.07
CA GLU A 121 -20.50 -2.74 -3.61
C GLU A 121 -19.67 -1.57 -3.06
N LYS A 122 -18.47 -1.35 -3.60
CA LYS A 122 -17.61 -0.22 -3.24
C LYS A 122 -18.29 1.14 -3.48
N GLU A 123 -19.03 1.29 -4.58
CA GLU A 123 -19.85 2.49 -4.85
C GLU A 123 -20.89 2.73 -3.74
N ARG A 124 -21.60 1.67 -3.32
CA ARG A 124 -22.60 1.75 -2.23
C ARG A 124 -21.95 2.11 -0.90
N GLN A 125 -20.82 1.47 -0.56
CA GLN A 125 -20.06 1.76 0.65
C GLN A 125 -19.52 3.19 0.66
N ALA A 126 -18.94 3.65 -0.47
CA ALA A 126 -18.43 5.01 -0.61
C ALA A 126 -19.53 6.06 -0.43
N LYS A 127 -20.73 5.81 -0.96
CA LYS A 127 -21.88 6.71 -0.77
C LYS A 127 -22.25 6.86 0.72
N ILE A 128 -22.32 5.75 1.46
CA ILE A 128 -22.62 5.77 2.89
C ILE A 128 -21.49 6.46 3.66
N PHE A 129 -20.25 6.14 3.34
CA PHE A 129 -19.08 6.74 3.97
C PHE A 129 -19.01 8.25 3.75
N LEU A 130 -19.24 8.73 2.53
CA LEU A 130 -19.31 10.17 2.24
C LEU A 130 -20.38 10.87 3.07
N ALA A 131 -21.58 10.27 3.17
CA ALA A 131 -22.65 10.81 4.01
C ALA A 131 -22.24 10.88 5.50
N LEU A 132 -21.57 9.84 6.02
CA LEU A 132 -21.05 9.86 7.39
C LEU A 132 -20.00 10.96 7.59
N MET A 133 -19.10 11.16 6.61
CA MET A 133 -18.06 12.18 6.67
C MET A 133 -18.64 13.61 6.62
N GLU A 134 -19.67 13.84 5.81
CA GLU A 134 -20.38 15.13 5.77
C GLU A 134 -21.09 15.45 7.09
N LEU A 135 -21.78 14.45 7.66
CA LEU A 135 -22.42 14.59 8.97
C LEU A 135 -21.39 14.84 10.08
N LEU A 136 -20.21 14.21 10.01
CA LEU A 136 -19.13 14.45 10.96
C LEU A 136 -18.60 15.88 10.87
N LYS A 137 -18.30 16.37 9.65
CA LYS A 137 -17.84 17.75 9.42
C LYS A 137 -18.80 18.80 9.99
N SER A 138 -20.11 18.51 9.99
CA SER A 138 -21.12 19.42 10.55
C SER A 138 -21.07 19.58 12.08
N LYS A 139 -20.35 18.70 12.80
CA LYS A 139 -20.26 18.66 14.26
C LYS A 139 -18.83 18.69 14.80
N ASP A 140 -17.83 18.72 13.94
CA ASP A 140 -16.43 18.59 14.33
C ASP A 140 -15.77 19.96 14.57
N ASP A 141 -16.12 20.58 15.70
CA ASP A 141 -15.56 21.86 16.15
C ASP A 141 -14.07 21.76 16.56
N TYR A 142 -13.55 20.53 16.70
CA TYR A 142 -12.20 20.24 17.20
C TYR A 142 -11.27 19.65 16.12
N ALA A 143 -11.73 19.50 14.88
CA ALA A 143 -10.89 19.05 13.78
C ALA A 143 -9.71 20.02 13.60
N PRO A 144 -8.45 19.53 13.65
CA PRO A 144 -7.29 20.34 13.31
C PRO A 144 -7.45 20.92 11.90
N ALA A 145 -7.16 22.20 11.71
CA ALA A 145 -7.35 22.88 10.42
C ALA A 145 -6.64 22.16 9.24
N GLU A 146 -5.56 21.43 9.51
CA GLU A 146 -4.85 20.57 8.54
C GLU A 146 -5.68 19.42 7.95
N LEU A 147 -6.68 18.89 8.68
CA LEU A 147 -7.58 17.83 8.20
C LEU A 147 -8.73 18.37 7.32
N VAL A 148 -8.95 19.68 7.34
CA VAL A 148 -10.00 20.37 6.59
C VAL A 148 -9.46 20.93 5.27
N LEU A 149 -8.14 21.07 5.15
CA LEU A 149 -7.49 21.55 3.93
C LEU A 149 -7.44 20.46 2.85
N PRO A 150 -7.54 20.85 1.56
CA PRO A 150 -7.35 19.92 0.46
C PRO A 150 -5.98 19.24 0.58
N VAL A 151 -5.97 17.90 0.47
CA VAL A 151 -4.78 17.04 0.39
C VAL A 151 -3.97 17.47 -0.83
N THR A 152 -3.11 18.46 -0.63
CA THR A 152 -2.05 18.79 -1.57
C THR A 152 -0.96 17.77 -1.35
N ARG A 153 -0.68 16.97 -2.40
CA ARG A 153 0.40 15.97 -2.49
C ARG A 153 0.82 15.34 -1.16
N HIS A 154 0.56 14.05 -1.02
CA HIS A 154 1.49 13.21 -0.28
C HIS A 154 2.88 13.31 -0.96
N VAL A 155 3.68 14.30 -0.56
CA VAL A 155 5.12 14.07 -0.38
C VAL A 155 5.16 12.75 0.39
N HIS A 156 5.98 11.79 -0.06
CA HIS A 156 6.09 10.49 0.59
C HIS A 156 6.62 10.66 2.02
N THR A 157 5.82 11.19 2.93
CA THR A 157 6.10 11.25 4.35
C THR A 157 6.00 9.82 4.82
N ILE A 158 7.14 9.13 4.80
CA ILE A 158 7.29 7.81 5.37
C ILE A 158 6.73 7.89 6.80
N ASN A 159 5.84 6.96 7.13
CA ASN A 159 5.07 6.98 8.37
C ASN A 159 5.99 6.85 9.59
N TYR A 160 6.35 8.00 10.16
CA TYR A 160 7.27 8.18 11.30
C TYR A 160 6.81 7.49 12.59
N LYS A 161 5.52 7.12 12.68
CA LYS A 161 4.92 6.50 13.86
C LYS A 161 5.22 5.00 14.03
N GLN A 162 5.91 4.37 13.09
CA GLN A 162 6.00 2.90 13.05
C GLN A 162 7.23 2.30 13.74
N PHE A 163 8.17 3.12 14.24
CA PHE A 163 9.36 2.61 14.92
C PHE A 163 9.31 2.92 16.42
N ASP A 164 9.08 1.89 17.22
CA ASP A 164 9.43 1.90 18.64
C ASP A 164 10.95 1.79 18.74
N ILE A 165 11.62 2.94 18.84
CA ILE A 165 13.08 3.03 18.89
C ILE A 165 13.48 3.28 20.34
N SER A 166 13.99 2.24 21.01
CA SER A 166 14.64 2.37 22.32
C SER A 166 15.94 3.19 22.19
N GLU A 167 16.24 4.04 23.18
CA GLU A 167 17.50 4.80 23.25
C GLU A 167 18.74 3.90 23.12
N GLN A 168 18.67 2.67 23.67
CA GLN A 168 19.75 1.68 23.56
C GLN A 168 19.96 1.17 22.12
N ASP A 169 18.89 1.11 21.32
CA ASP A 169 19.00 0.75 19.90
C ASP A 169 19.60 1.91 19.09
N ARG A 170 19.29 3.16 19.46
CA ARG A 170 19.85 4.35 18.80
C ARG A 170 21.35 4.40 18.96
N GLU A 171 21.85 4.25 20.19
CA GLU A 171 23.29 4.29 20.49
C GLU A 171 24.06 3.21 19.72
N LYS A 172 23.54 1.98 19.67
CA LYS A 172 24.16 0.88 18.91
C LYS A 172 24.21 1.15 17.41
N VAL A 173 23.16 1.74 16.86
CA VAL A 173 23.08 2.10 15.44
C VAL A 173 24.05 3.22 15.13
N LEU A 174 24.10 4.26 15.97
CA LEU A 174 25.02 5.38 15.80
C LEU A 174 26.48 4.93 15.91
N ALA A 175 26.82 4.11 16.91
CA ALA A 175 28.17 3.55 17.07
C ALA A 175 28.59 2.68 15.87
N LYS A 176 27.64 2.03 15.19
CA LYS A 176 27.90 1.18 14.02
C LYS A 176 28.14 1.99 12.74
N TYR A 177 27.39 3.08 12.53
CA TYR A 177 27.45 3.85 11.27
C TYR A 177 28.30 5.13 11.36
N PHE A 178 28.58 5.62 12.57
CA PHE A 178 29.47 6.76 12.84
C PHE A 178 30.71 6.33 13.64
N PRO A 179 31.72 5.73 12.98
CA PRO A 179 32.90 5.20 13.65
C PRO A 179 33.77 6.28 14.33
N GLU A 180 33.68 7.53 13.88
CA GLU A 180 34.45 8.69 14.42
C GLU A 180 33.60 9.62 15.30
N GLY A 181 32.43 9.15 15.77
CA GLY A 181 31.47 9.92 16.57
C GLY A 181 30.38 10.61 15.73
N THR A 182 29.36 11.13 16.39
CA THR A 182 28.14 11.71 15.76
C THR A 182 28.41 12.89 14.82
N ASP A 183 29.61 13.48 14.89
CA ASP A 183 30.09 14.56 14.01
C ASP A 183 31.01 14.07 12.87
N GLY A 184 31.39 12.79 12.88
CA GLY A 184 32.25 12.17 11.88
C GLY A 184 31.52 11.75 10.59
N PRO A 185 32.27 11.20 9.61
CA PRO A 185 31.72 10.70 8.36
C PRO A 185 30.95 9.38 8.56
N LEU A 186 29.96 9.15 7.70
CA LEU A 186 29.13 7.95 7.68
C LEU A 186 29.84 6.82 6.94
N SER A 187 29.89 5.63 7.53
CA SER A 187 30.58 4.46 6.93
C SER A 187 29.84 3.84 5.74
N SER A 188 28.51 3.85 5.73
CA SER A 188 27.68 3.33 4.63
C SER A 188 26.24 3.84 4.76
N PHE A 189 25.59 4.15 3.63
CA PHE A 189 24.19 4.58 3.60
C PHE A 189 23.20 3.46 3.19
N HIS A 190 23.68 2.23 2.95
CA HIS A 190 22.84 1.08 2.61
C HIS A 190 22.37 0.32 3.85
N MET A 191 21.33 0.83 4.51
CA MET A 191 20.81 0.26 5.76
C MET A 191 19.28 0.13 5.78
N GLN A 192 18.76 -0.64 6.73
CA GLN A 192 17.31 -0.79 6.97
C GLN A 192 16.65 0.56 7.30
N GLN A 193 15.37 0.72 6.95
CA GLN A 193 14.63 1.98 7.11
C GLN A 193 14.67 2.54 8.56
N LYS A 194 14.63 1.68 9.59
CA LYS A 194 14.77 2.06 11.01
C LYS A 194 16.11 2.74 11.28
N HIS A 195 17.21 2.21 10.74
CA HIS A 195 18.54 2.77 10.91
C HIS A 195 18.72 4.06 10.10
N LYS A 196 18.17 4.13 8.88
CA LYS A 196 18.19 5.35 8.07
C LYS A 196 17.56 6.52 8.81
N TYR A 197 16.42 6.30 9.46
CA TYR A 197 15.75 7.33 10.25
C TYR A 197 16.62 7.87 11.40
N ILE A 198 17.26 6.97 12.17
CA ILE A 198 18.13 7.34 13.30
C ILE A 198 19.31 8.19 12.79
N VAL A 199 19.96 7.74 11.72
CA VAL A 199 21.10 8.44 11.10
C VAL A 199 20.68 9.80 10.55
N LEU A 200 19.56 9.88 9.82
CA LEU A 200 19.04 11.13 9.26
C LEU A 200 18.64 12.13 10.34
N THR A 201 18.12 11.66 11.48
CA THR A 201 17.78 12.51 12.63
C THR A 201 19.02 13.16 13.22
N GLU A 202 20.11 12.42 13.39
CA GLU A 202 21.39 13.00 13.86
C GLU A 202 22.01 13.94 12.84
N ILE A 203 21.90 13.64 11.54
CA ILE A 203 22.36 14.55 10.48
C ILE A 203 21.56 15.85 10.47
N ALA A 204 20.24 15.78 10.70
CA ALA A 204 19.38 16.96 10.76
C ALA A 204 19.79 17.93 11.88
N LYS A 205 20.27 17.44 13.03
CA LYS A 205 20.77 18.28 14.13
C LYS A 205 22.00 19.12 13.77
N ARG A 206 22.72 18.78 12.70
CA ARG A 206 23.87 19.57 12.22
C ARG A 206 23.45 20.84 11.47
N PHE A 207 22.17 20.97 11.11
CA PHE A 207 21.64 22.18 10.49
C PHE A 207 21.10 23.13 11.58
N GLU A 208 21.38 24.43 11.44
CA GLU A 208 20.83 25.44 12.36
C GLU A 208 19.32 25.65 12.13
N PRO A 209 18.50 25.61 13.19
CA PRO A 209 17.07 25.88 13.11
C PRO A 209 16.81 27.34 12.72
N LYS A 210 15.76 27.58 11.92
CA LYS A 210 15.35 28.90 11.39
C LYS A 210 16.33 29.58 10.42
N ARG A 211 17.33 28.85 9.92
CA ARG A 211 18.21 29.31 8.85
C ARG A 211 17.76 28.73 7.51
N HIS A 212 17.78 29.57 6.48
CA HIS A 212 17.61 29.15 5.10
C HIS A 212 18.99 28.88 4.48
N TYR A 213 19.13 27.72 3.86
CA TYR A 213 20.33 27.27 3.18
C TYR A 213 20.07 27.22 1.67
N THR A 214 21.05 27.64 0.89
CA THR A 214 21.07 27.39 -0.54
C THR A 214 21.49 25.94 -0.82
N GLU A 215 21.19 25.43 -2.01
CA GLU A 215 21.60 24.09 -2.43
C GLU A 215 23.11 23.85 -2.23
N LYS A 216 23.95 24.84 -2.55
CA LYS A 216 25.41 24.76 -2.38
C LYS A 216 25.81 24.61 -0.91
N GLN A 217 25.17 25.35 -0.02
CA GLN A 217 25.43 25.28 1.42
C GLN A 217 25.00 23.93 2.01
N VAL A 218 23.84 23.39 1.59
CA VAL A 218 23.41 22.05 1.99
C VAL A 218 24.39 21.00 1.50
N ASN A 219 24.86 21.10 0.25
CA ASN A 219 25.82 20.16 -0.31
C ASN A 219 27.17 20.21 0.43
N GLU A 220 27.65 21.39 0.84
CA GLU A 220 28.88 21.54 1.62
C GLU A 220 28.79 20.83 2.98
N VAL A 221 27.66 20.99 3.69
CA VAL A 221 27.40 20.32 4.97
C VAL A 221 27.35 18.80 4.76
N LEU A 222 26.59 18.32 3.78
CA LEU A 222 26.41 16.89 3.54
C LEU A 222 27.66 16.19 3.00
N LYS A 223 28.50 16.90 2.24
CA LYS A 223 29.77 16.38 1.69
C LYS A 223 30.78 16.03 2.78
N GLN A 224 30.71 16.68 3.94
CA GLN A 224 31.53 16.32 5.10
C GLN A 224 31.05 15.03 5.79
N ILE A 225 29.81 14.61 5.51
CA ILE A 225 29.16 13.47 6.17
C ILE A 225 29.26 12.22 5.30
N TYR A 226 29.03 12.32 3.99
CA TYR A 226 29.05 11.17 3.09
C TYR A 226 29.38 11.61 1.66
N GLU A 227 30.10 10.76 0.94
CA GLU A 227 30.55 11.07 -0.43
C GLU A 227 29.36 11.28 -1.39
N ASP A 228 28.27 10.51 -1.23
CA ASP A 228 27.02 10.71 -1.97
C ASP A 228 26.06 11.64 -1.22
N TYR A 229 26.45 12.92 -1.16
CA TYR A 229 25.66 13.98 -0.56
C TYR A 229 24.31 14.21 -1.27
N VAL A 230 24.18 13.79 -2.54
CA VAL A 230 22.96 13.93 -3.33
C VAL A 230 21.91 12.94 -2.85
N GLU A 231 22.31 11.69 -2.60
CA GLU A 231 21.44 10.67 -2.01
C GLU A 231 20.96 11.11 -0.62
N LEU A 232 21.87 11.55 0.25
CA LEU A 232 21.53 12.06 1.60
C LEU A 232 20.53 13.21 1.56
N ARG A 233 20.75 14.19 0.66
CA ARG A 233 19.86 15.34 0.52
C ARG A 233 18.45 14.91 0.12
N ARG A 234 18.33 13.98 -0.84
CA ARG A 234 17.04 13.43 -1.27
C ARG A 234 16.33 12.78 -0.10
N TYR A 235 17.03 11.96 0.68
CA TYR A 235 16.43 11.30 1.84
C TYR A 235 16.05 12.25 2.97
N LEU A 236 16.80 13.31 3.23
CA LEU A 236 16.41 14.33 4.21
C LEU A 236 15.11 15.05 3.83
N ILE A 237 14.87 15.22 2.52
CA ILE A 237 13.60 15.77 2.00
C ILE A 237 12.49 14.71 2.06
N ASP A 238 12.74 13.50 1.56
CA ASP A 238 11.76 12.42 1.51
C ASP A 238 11.26 12.05 2.92
N TYR A 239 12.14 12.06 3.91
CA TYR A 239 11.80 11.81 5.31
C TYR A 239 11.25 13.05 6.04
N GLY A 240 11.20 14.21 5.39
CA GLY A 240 10.59 15.43 5.92
C GLY A 240 11.41 16.21 6.94
N PHE A 241 12.72 15.94 7.06
CA PHE A 241 13.64 16.69 7.93
C PHE A 241 14.02 18.05 7.34
N LEU A 242 14.21 18.11 6.02
CA LEU A 242 14.47 19.33 5.27
C LEU A 242 13.32 19.62 4.31
N ASN A 243 12.80 20.83 4.37
CA ASN A 243 11.93 21.36 3.32
C ASN A 243 12.77 22.03 2.24
N ARG A 244 12.25 22.04 1.00
CA ARG A 244 12.84 22.77 -0.12
C ARG A 244 11.78 23.54 -0.88
N GLU A 245 12.15 24.67 -1.48
CA GLU A 245 11.34 25.30 -2.52
C GLU A 245 11.40 24.47 -3.83
N GLU A 246 10.33 24.52 -4.63
CA GLU A 246 10.23 23.74 -5.88
C GLU A 246 11.33 24.08 -6.91
N ASP A 247 11.88 25.30 -6.82
CA ASP A 247 12.99 25.78 -7.64
C ASP A 247 14.38 25.36 -7.13
N GLY A 248 14.44 24.71 -5.96
CA GLY A 248 15.69 24.29 -5.31
C GLY A 248 16.54 25.45 -4.77
N SER A 249 16.00 26.67 -4.73
CA SER A 249 16.77 27.85 -4.34
C SER A 249 17.01 27.92 -2.83
N GLN A 250 16.07 27.39 -2.04
CA GLN A 250 16.12 27.41 -0.58
C GLN A 250 15.76 26.08 0.05
N TYR A 251 16.46 25.78 1.14
CA TYR A 251 16.31 24.63 2.01
C TYR A 251 16.22 25.11 3.46
N TRP A 252 15.33 24.55 4.27
CA TRP A 252 15.25 24.87 5.71
C TRP A 252 14.83 23.64 6.52
N LEU A 253 15.24 23.60 7.78
CA LEU A 253 14.83 22.55 8.71
C LEU A 253 13.34 22.63 9.00
N ASN A 254 12.69 21.47 8.98
CA ASN A 254 11.31 21.34 9.40
C ASN A 254 11.23 21.29 10.94
N LEU A 255 10.81 22.41 11.54
CA LEU A 255 10.73 22.60 12.99
C LEU A 255 9.75 21.65 13.72
N SER A 256 8.94 20.89 12.98
CA SER A 256 8.07 19.84 13.53
C SER A 256 8.85 18.70 14.18
N ALA A 257 10.04 18.35 13.66
CA ALA A 257 10.84 17.24 14.18
C ALA A 257 11.42 17.52 15.60
N GLU A 258 11.87 18.75 15.87
CA GLU A 258 12.45 19.13 17.18
C GLU A 258 11.39 19.32 18.28
N GLN A 259 10.18 19.74 17.90
CA GLN A 259 9.07 19.96 18.84
C GLN A 259 8.47 18.65 19.36
N GLU A 260 8.64 17.55 18.63
CA GLU A 260 8.15 16.23 19.02
C GLU A 260 9.10 15.45 19.94
N GLU A 261 10.42 15.58 19.78
CA GLU A 261 11.39 14.99 20.74
C GLU A 261 11.26 15.63 22.14
N LYS A 262 11.03 16.95 22.22
CA LYS A 262 10.75 17.63 23.49
C LYS A 262 9.40 17.23 24.11
N LYS A 263 8.42 16.79 23.30
CA LYS A 263 7.15 16.24 23.80
C LYS A 263 7.32 14.80 24.33
N LYS A 264 8.14 13.96 23.71
CA LYS A 264 8.45 12.60 24.18
C LYS A 264 9.12 12.59 25.56
N ASN A 265 10.15 13.43 25.77
CA ASN A 265 10.83 13.52 27.07
C ASN A 265 9.98 14.13 28.20
N LYS A 266 8.85 14.76 27.87
CA LYS A 266 7.91 15.29 28.86
C LYS A 266 6.74 14.33 29.15
N GLN A 267 6.48 13.36 28.27
CA GLN A 267 5.42 12.37 28.42
C GLN A 267 5.82 11.11 29.20
N THR A 268 7.10 10.91 29.51
CA THR A 268 7.56 9.78 30.33
C THR A 268 7.21 9.89 31.81
N GLU A 269 6.65 11.01 32.28
CA GLU A 269 6.26 11.17 33.70
C GLU A 269 4.75 11.24 33.98
N THR A 270 3.86 11.33 32.99
CA THR A 270 2.41 11.28 33.27
C THR A 270 1.59 10.77 32.08
N GLY A 271 0.88 9.65 32.27
CA GLY A 271 -0.34 9.34 31.50
C GLY A 271 -0.28 8.14 30.56
N SER A 272 -0.21 6.93 31.15
CA SER A 272 -0.65 5.67 30.55
C SER A 272 -2.14 5.73 30.16
N GLY A 273 -2.50 5.34 28.93
CA GLY A 273 -3.89 4.94 28.62
C GLY A 273 -4.45 5.21 27.22
N LYS A 274 -3.76 5.94 26.33
CA LYS A 274 -4.32 6.24 24.98
C LYS A 274 -3.71 5.43 23.82
N GLY A 275 -2.45 5.01 23.90
CA GLY A 275 -1.77 4.30 22.80
C GLY A 275 -2.24 2.85 22.60
N GLU A 276 -2.61 2.15 23.67
CA GLU A 276 -2.99 0.73 23.62
C GLU A 276 -4.29 0.47 22.84
N ASN A 277 -5.20 1.45 22.80
CA ASN A 277 -6.54 1.28 22.23
C ASN A 277 -6.56 1.43 20.69
N GLU A 278 -5.71 2.29 20.13
CA GLU A 278 -5.57 2.43 18.67
C GLU A 278 -4.82 1.26 18.04
N GLU A 279 -3.78 0.75 18.70
CA GLU A 279 -3.02 -0.40 18.23
C GLU A 279 -3.84 -1.71 18.32
N MET A 280 -4.67 -1.85 19.37
CA MET A 280 -5.63 -2.93 19.48
C MET A 280 -6.66 -2.91 18.34
N ASN A 281 -7.18 -1.73 17.97
CA ASN A 281 -8.15 -1.58 16.88
C ASN A 281 -7.54 -1.89 15.51
N ARG A 282 -6.32 -1.44 15.23
CA ARG A 282 -5.65 -1.71 13.95
C ARG A 282 -5.24 -3.18 13.78
N ARG A 283 -4.84 -3.83 14.88
CA ARG A 283 -4.60 -5.28 14.91
C ARG A 283 -5.90 -6.07 14.71
N LYS A 284 -7.02 -5.58 15.25
CA LYS A 284 -8.38 -6.14 15.03
C LYS A 284 -8.85 -6.00 13.59
N GLU A 285 -8.64 -4.83 12.99
CA GLU A 285 -9.05 -4.50 11.63
C GLU A 285 -8.25 -5.32 10.60
N LEU A 286 -6.94 -5.49 10.82
CA LEU A 286 -6.11 -6.41 10.03
C LEU A 286 -6.51 -7.89 10.23
N GLN A 287 -6.96 -8.28 11.42
CA GLN A 287 -7.52 -9.61 11.68
C GLN A 287 -8.88 -9.81 10.99
N GLU A 288 -9.71 -8.79 10.86
CA GLU A 288 -10.99 -8.84 10.14
C GLU A 288 -10.77 -8.90 8.62
N GLN A 289 -9.85 -8.10 8.08
CA GLN A 289 -9.47 -8.20 6.66
C GLN A 289 -8.84 -9.57 6.32
N ALA A 290 -8.12 -10.19 7.27
CA ALA A 290 -7.64 -11.57 7.12
C ALA A 290 -8.76 -12.62 7.20
N LYS A 291 -9.86 -12.33 7.90
CA LYS A 291 -11.07 -13.20 7.97
C LYS A 291 -11.95 -13.09 6.72
N GLU A 292 -11.97 -11.94 6.05
CA GLU A 292 -12.77 -11.74 4.82
C GLU A 292 -12.17 -12.43 3.58
N ILE A 293 -10.86 -12.70 3.58
CA ILE A 293 -10.27 -13.60 2.60
C ILE A 293 -10.77 -15.01 2.93
N LYS A 294 -11.70 -15.55 2.12
CA LYS A 294 -12.09 -16.97 2.19
C LYS A 294 -10.85 -17.84 2.04
N THR A 295 -10.32 -18.26 3.18
CA THR A 295 -9.19 -19.19 3.28
C THR A 295 -9.74 -20.60 3.23
N GLU A 296 -9.30 -21.33 2.21
CA GLU A 296 -9.57 -22.75 2.07
C GLU A 296 -8.45 -23.50 2.79
N ALA A 297 -8.83 -24.31 3.78
CA ALA A 297 -7.92 -25.19 4.49
C ALA A 297 -7.86 -26.53 3.74
N GLY A 298 -6.74 -27.23 3.80
CA GLY A 298 -6.62 -28.53 3.13
C GLY A 298 -5.28 -29.20 3.33
N ILE A 299 -5.15 -30.37 2.73
CA ILE A 299 -3.97 -31.23 2.75
C ILE A 299 -3.33 -31.21 1.38
N TYR A 300 -2.01 -31.08 1.38
CA TYR A 300 -1.21 -31.08 0.17
C TYR A 300 -0.07 -32.10 0.28
N GLN A 301 0.40 -32.52 -0.88
CA GLN A 301 1.59 -33.35 -1.00
C GLN A 301 2.62 -32.70 -1.92
N ILE A 302 3.88 -32.94 -1.62
CA ILE A 302 5.01 -32.69 -2.51
C ILE A 302 5.56 -34.05 -2.92
N ARG A 303 5.39 -34.43 -4.18
CA ARG A 303 5.85 -35.71 -4.73
C ARG A 303 7.11 -35.48 -5.55
N ASN A 304 8.14 -36.28 -5.30
CA ASN A 304 9.29 -36.39 -6.17
C ASN A 304 9.00 -37.43 -7.25
N GLU A 305 8.98 -37.02 -8.51
CA GLU A 305 8.69 -37.90 -9.66
C GLU A 305 9.85 -38.82 -10.02
N ARG A 306 11.07 -38.53 -9.55
CA ARG A 306 12.27 -39.34 -9.82
C ARG A 306 12.34 -40.61 -8.98
N ASN A 307 11.95 -40.53 -7.72
CA ASN A 307 12.06 -41.64 -6.76
C ASN A 307 10.71 -42.03 -6.12
N GLY A 308 9.63 -41.31 -6.43
CA GLY A 308 8.29 -41.60 -5.94
C GLY A 308 8.04 -41.17 -4.49
N LYS A 309 9.01 -40.55 -3.81
CA LYS A 309 8.86 -40.13 -2.41
C LYS A 309 7.86 -38.99 -2.27
N VAL A 310 7.08 -39.03 -1.19
CA VAL A 310 6.03 -38.05 -0.92
C VAL A 310 6.26 -37.34 0.41
N TYR A 311 6.01 -36.04 0.44
CA TYR A 311 5.93 -35.23 1.66
C TYR A 311 4.49 -34.73 1.82
N LEU A 312 3.82 -35.17 2.87
CA LEU A 312 2.46 -34.76 3.23
C LEU A 312 2.45 -33.69 4.32
N ASP A 313 1.64 -32.64 4.15
CA ASP A 313 1.42 -31.65 5.21
C ASP A 313 0.04 -30.97 5.07
N SER A 314 -0.40 -30.30 6.14
CA SER A 314 -1.69 -29.61 6.21
C SER A 314 -1.50 -28.11 6.30
N THR A 315 -2.42 -27.34 5.71
CA THR A 315 -2.43 -25.89 5.85
C THR A 315 -3.83 -25.35 6.07
N LEU A 316 -3.93 -24.32 6.92
CA LEU A 316 -5.16 -23.55 7.11
C LEU A 316 -5.47 -22.64 5.90
N ASN A 317 -4.51 -22.48 4.98
CA ASN A 317 -4.65 -21.65 3.79
C ASN A 317 -3.87 -22.24 2.61
N LEU A 318 -4.55 -22.88 1.67
CA LEU A 318 -3.96 -23.49 0.48
C LEU A 318 -3.14 -22.50 -0.38
N LYS A 319 -3.38 -21.19 -0.29
CA LYS A 319 -2.53 -20.19 -0.99
C LYS A 319 -1.09 -20.14 -0.47
N THR A 320 -0.83 -20.66 0.74
CA THR A 320 0.51 -20.73 1.34
C THR A 320 1.40 -21.81 0.73
N ILE A 321 0.84 -22.73 -0.07
CA ILE A 321 1.58 -23.82 -0.71
C ILE A 321 2.66 -23.30 -1.66
N ASN A 322 2.40 -22.20 -2.38
CA ASN A 322 3.41 -21.54 -3.21
C ASN A 322 4.62 -21.05 -2.39
N GLY A 323 4.40 -20.74 -1.11
CA GLY A 323 5.48 -20.40 -0.17
C GLY A 323 6.38 -21.59 0.15
N GLN A 324 5.87 -22.83 0.14
CA GLN A 324 6.68 -24.04 0.32
C GLN A 324 7.63 -24.24 -0.86
N LYS A 325 7.15 -24.05 -2.10
CA LYS A 325 8.01 -24.07 -3.29
C LYS A 325 9.09 -22.99 -3.22
N PHE A 326 8.74 -21.80 -2.78
CA PHE A 326 9.70 -20.70 -2.61
C PHE A 326 10.77 -21.01 -1.54
N MET A 327 10.39 -21.61 -0.40
CA MET A 327 11.34 -22.02 0.63
C MET A 327 12.30 -23.11 0.13
N LEU A 328 11.81 -24.05 -0.69
CA LEU A 328 12.66 -25.06 -1.35
C LEU A 328 13.64 -24.42 -2.34
N GLN A 329 13.21 -23.42 -3.12
CA GLN A 329 14.09 -22.66 -4.00
C GLN A 329 15.17 -21.87 -3.25
N MET A 330 14.83 -21.32 -2.08
CA MET A 330 15.75 -20.52 -1.25
C MET A 330 16.65 -21.37 -0.35
N GLY A 331 16.50 -22.70 -0.35
CA GLY A 331 17.32 -23.57 0.50
C GLY A 331 16.93 -23.57 1.99
N SER A 332 15.74 -23.06 2.34
CA SER A 332 15.33 -22.81 3.73
C SER A 332 14.17 -23.67 4.20
N HIS A 333 13.88 -24.78 3.51
CA HIS A 333 12.78 -25.67 3.88
C HIS A 333 13.09 -26.45 5.18
N LEU A 334 12.08 -26.66 6.03
CA LEU A 334 12.20 -27.31 7.34
C LEU A 334 12.67 -28.78 7.22
N ASN A 335 12.24 -29.46 6.17
CA ASN A 335 12.65 -30.83 5.88
C ASN A 335 13.97 -30.85 5.09
N LYS A 336 15.06 -31.21 5.79
CA LYS A 336 16.42 -31.26 5.21
C LYS A 336 16.59 -32.30 4.11
N GLN A 337 15.88 -33.43 4.19
CA GLN A 337 15.98 -34.50 3.18
C GLN A 337 15.29 -34.08 1.88
N LEU A 338 14.09 -33.51 1.99
CA LEU A 338 13.39 -32.93 0.85
C LEU A 338 14.21 -31.80 0.20
N GLN A 339 14.82 -30.93 1.02
CA GLN A 339 15.67 -29.84 0.52
C GLN A 339 16.93 -30.35 -0.20
N ALA A 340 17.56 -31.40 0.32
CA ALA A 340 18.75 -31.99 -0.30
C ALA A 340 18.43 -32.61 -1.66
N GLU A 341 17.35 -33.40 -1.74
CA GLU A 341 16.91 -34.00 -3.00
C GLU A 341 16.37 -32.94 -3.98
N TRP A 342 15.74 -31.87 -3.48
CA TRP A 342 15.36 -30.72 -4.32
C TRP A 342 16.55 -30.05 -4.99
N ASN A 343 17.64 -29.86 -4.23
CA ASN A 343 18.88 -29.29 -4.77
C ASN A 343 19.58 -30.22 -5.76
N GLU A 344 19.38 -31.54 -5.65
CA GLU A 344 19.99 -32.55 -6.51
C GLU A 344 19.22 -32.75 -7.82
N TYR A 345 17.90 -32.93 -7.75
CA TYR A 345 17.07 -33.26 -8.91
C TYR A 345 16.48 -32.04 -9.63
N GLY A 346 16.51 -30.86 -9.01
CA GLY A 346 15.92 -29.63 -9.55
C GLY A 346 14.40 -29.56 -9.38
N ASP A 347 13.82 -28.37 -9.60
CA ASP A 347 12.40 -28.12 -9.34
C ASP A 347 11.45 -28.86 -10.29
N ASP A 348 11.91 -29.17 -11.51
CA ASP A 348 11.16 -29.95 -12.50
C ASP A 348 10.88 -31.39 -12.05
N ALA A 349 11.63 -31.91 -11.06
CA ALA A 349 11.45 -33.26 -10.53
C ALA A 349 10.37 -33.37 -9.45
N PHE A 350 9.76 -32.24 -9.03
CA PHE A 350 8.84 -32.20 -7.90
C PHE A 350 7.51 -31.55 -8.25
N THR A 351 6.43 -32.25 -7.92
CA THR A 351 5.07 -31.80 -8.17
C THR A 351 4.35 -31.58 -6.83
N ILE A 352 3.73 -30.41 -6.68
CA ILE A 352 2.95 -30.05 -5.49
C ILE A 352 1.46 -30.13 -5.82
N GLU A 353 0.73 -30.98 -5.10
CA GLU A 353 -0.67 -31.29 -5.38
C GLU A 353 -1.52 -31.12 -4.13
N VAL A 354 -2.74 -30.59 -4.30
CA VAL A 354 -3.74 -30.54 -3.22
C VAL A 354 -4.52 -31.85 -3.24
N LEU A 355 -4.46 -32.62 -2.16
CA LEU A 355 -5.14 -33.90 -2.05
C LEU A 355 -6.58 -33.74 -1.56
N GLU A 356 -6.80 -32.83 -0.62
CA GLU A 356 -8.11 -32.64 -0.03
C GLU A 356 -8.32 -31.20 0.44
N VAL A 357 -9.44 -30.61 0.05
CA VAL A 357 -9.89 -29.30 0.54
C VAL A 357 -10.90 -29.55 1.66
N LEU A 358 -10.58 -29.09 2.87
CA LEU A 358 -11.45 -29.20 4.03
C LEU A 358 -12.65 -28.26 3.85
N LYS A 359 -13.84 -28.85 3.72
CA LYS A 359 -15.10 -28.08 3.74
C LYS A 359 -15.34 -27.60 5.16
N LYS A 360 -15.42 -26.28 5.34
CA LYS A 360 -15.86 -25.69 6.61
C LYS A 360 -17.35 -25.98 6.77
N GLU A 361 -17.72 -26.73 7.80
CA GLU A 361 -19.10 -26.81 8.26
C GLU A 361 -19.38 -25.58 9.14
N ASP A 362 -20.51 -24.90 8.92
CA ASP A 362 -20.95 -23.72 9.69
C ASP A 362 -21.43 -24.14 11.10
N ASN A 363 -20.55 -24.77 11.87
CA ASN A 363 -20.79 -25.16 13.25
C ASN A 363 -19.89 -24.35 14.20
N PRO A 364 -20.44 -23.60 15.17
CA PRO A 364 -19.69 -22.82 16.15
C PRO A 364 -18.68 -23.61 17.01
N TYR A 365 -18.75 -24.94 16.99
CA TYR A 365 -17.85 -25.85 17.71
C TYR A 365 -16.86 -26.61 16.81
N PHE A 366 -16.76 -26.27 15.51
CA PHE A 366 -15.87 -26.98 14.59
C PHE A 366 -14.40 -26.54 14.78
N ASP A 367 -13.60 -27.41 15.39
CA ASP A 367 -12.16 -27.21 15.45
C ASP A 367 -11.51 -27.60 14.12
N THR A 368 -11.25 -26.58 13.29
CA THR A 368 -10.54 -26.73 12.01
C THR A 368 -9.17 -27.40 12.12
N LYS A 369 -8.47 -27.29 13.26
CA LYS A 369 -7.16 -27.92 13.45
C LYS A 369 -7.30 -29.41 13.71
N ASP A 370 -8.25 -29.82 14.53
CA ASP A 370 -8.54 -31.23 14.80
C ASP A 370 -9.05 -31.95 13.54
N ALA A 371 -9.90 -31.29 12.76
CA ALA A 371 -10.37 -31.82 11.48
C ALA A 371 -9.24 -31.98 10.45
N LEU A 372 -8.31 -31.02 10.37
CA LEU A 372 -7.12 -31.14 9.52
C LEU A 372 -6.18 -32.25 9.99
N ALA A 373 -5.96 -32.38 11.31
CA ALA A 373 -5.11 -33.42 11.88
C ALA A 373 -5.66 -34.82 11.56
N LYS A 374 -6.97 -35.04 11.75
CA LYS A 374 -7.63 -36.31 11.39
C LYS A 374 -7.54 -36.63 9.90
N CYS A 375 -7.71 -35.61 9.05
CA CYS A 375 -7.57 -35.81 7.61
C CYS A 375 -6.10 -36.10 7.25
N LEU A 376 -5.13 -35.43 7.88
CA LEU A 376 -3.69 -35.66 7.66
C LEU A 376 -3.33 -37.09 8.08
N ASP A 377 -3.78 -37.54 9.24
CA ASP A 377 -3.55 -38.90 9.74
C ASP A 377 -4.12 -39.94 8.78
N ARG A 378 -5.33 -39.72 8.25
CA ARG A 378 -5.92 -40.59 7.23
C ARG A 378 -5.04 -40.68 5.97
N TRP A 379 -4.49 -39.56 5.52
CA TRP A 379 -3.60 -39.53 4.35
C TRP A 379 -2.22 -40.12 4.65
N MET A 380 -1.71 -39.95 5.87
CA MET A 380 -0.47 -40.58 6.34
C MET A 380 -0.61 -42.11 6.41
N ASP A 381 -1.77 -42.63 6.81
CA ASP A 381 -2.06 -44.07 6.82
C ASP A 381 -2.30 -44.64 5.42
N GLN A 382 -2.78 -43.84 4.46
CA GLN A 382 -3.00 -44.29 3.08
C GLN A 382 -1.74 -44.26 2.21
N LEU A 383 -0.91 -43.22 2.35
CA LEU A 383 0.26 -43.00 1.50
C LEU A 383 1.56 -43.47 2.16
N GLU A 384 1.53 -43.79 3.45
CA GLU A 384 2.67 -44.24 4.26
C GLU A 384 3.99 -43.55 3.88
N PRO A 385 4.07 -42.20 3.94
CA PRO A 385 5.20 -41.43 3.41
C PRO A 385 6.44 -41.47 4.34
N TYR A 386 6.74 -42.66 4.87
CA TYR A 386 7.81 -42.94 5.82
C TYR A 386 8.94 -43.73 5.14
N GLY A 387 10.16 -43.61 5.67
CA GLY A 387 11.30 -44.41 5.23
C GLY A 387 11.65 -44.21 3.74
N GLU A 388 11.69 -45.29 2.97
CA GLU A 388 12.03 -45.24 1.53
C GLU A 388 10.92 -44.64 0.65
N GLN A 389 9.69 -44.52 1.18
CA GLN A 389 8.51 -44.07 0.41
C GLN A 389 8.13 -42.61 0.65
N GLY A 390 8.81 -41.89 1.54
CA GLY A 390 8.55 -40.48 1.73
C GLY A 390 9.58 -39.72 2.55
N TYR A 391 9.25 -38.47 2.84
CA TYR A 391 10.15 -37.53 3.52
C TYR A 391 9.84 -37.40 5.02
N HIS A 392 8.89 -38.17 5.55
CA HIS A 392 8.60 -38.19 6.98
C HIS A 392 9.49 -39.20 7.68
N GLY A 393 10.08 -38.80 8.81
CA GLY A 393 10.86 -39.71 9.66
C GLY A 393 10.00 -40.87 10.16
N ASP A 394 10.62 -42.00 10.51
CA ASP A 394 9.95 -43.25 10.90
C ASP A 394 8.72 -43.00 11.79
N LYS A 395 7.61 -43.67 11.46
CA LYS A 395 6.33 -43.58 12.16
C LYS A 395 6.61 -43.72 13.66
N LYS A 396 6.58 -42.60 14.41
CA LYS A 396 6.84 -42.62 15.85
C LYS A 396 5.89 -43.63 16.45
N GLY A 397 6.47 -44.74 16.91
CA GLY A 397 5.72 -45.82 17.53
C GLY A 397 4.84 -45.25 18.63
N SER A 398 3.56 -45.62 18.57
CA SER A 398 2.68 -45.72 19.72
C SER A 398 3.49 -46.21 20.93
N SER A 399 3.91 -45.27 21.77
CA SER A 399 4.52 -45.58 23.05
C SER A 399 3.37 -45.59 24.05
N GLN A 400 3.22 -46.75 24.68
CA GLN A 400 2.20 -47.17 25.64
C GLN A 400 1.99 -46.20 26.80
#